data_AF-A0A2D5ELJ9-F1
#
_entry.id   AF-A0A2D5ELJ9-F1
#
_cell.length_a   1.000
_cell.length_b   1.000
_cell.length_c   1.000
_cell.angle_alpha   90.00
_cell.angle_beta   90.00
_cell.angle_gamma   90.00
#
_symmetry.space_group_name_H-M   'P 1'
#
loop_
_entity.id
_entity.type
_entity.pdbx_description
1 polymer ?
#
loop_
_entity_poly.entity_id
_entity_poly.type
_entity_poly.pdbx_seq_one_letter_code
_entity_poly.pdbx_strand_id
1 'polypeptide(L)'
;MVDEHLSVGPAGPTFHGQTLEQHLLAMQRKASGATGDFTGLFQQLSLAAKIIASQVSKAGLANILGLTGQVNVQGEEVQKLD
;
A
#
# COMPACT_ATOMS: atom_id res chain seq x y z
N MET A 1 -9.23 39.49 15.97
CA MET A 1 -8.54 39.07 14.73
C MET A 1 -7.91 37.74 15.04
N VAL A 2 -8.25 36.70 14.29
CA VAL A 2 -7.98 35.30 14.66
C VAL A 2 -6.55 34.95 14.26
N ASP A 3 -5.75 34.46 15.22
CA ASP A 3 -4.39 33.98 15.00
C ASP A 3 -4.40 32.73 14.10
N GLU A 4 -3.75 32.87 12.93
CA GLU A 4 -3.57 31.81 11.95
C GLU A 4 -2.39 30.93 12.38
N HIS A 5 -2.67 29.84 13.10
CA HIS A 5 -1.68 28.81 13.40
C HIS A 5 -1.29 28.05 12.12
N LEU A 6 -0.40 28.62 11.32
CA LEU A 6 0.26 27.92 10.21
C LEU A 6 1.14 26.80 10.79
N SER A 7 0.72 25.56 10.53
CA SER A 7 1.50 24.36 10.82
C SER A 7 2.81 24.39 10.03
N VAL A 8 3.89 24.86 10.68
CA VAL A 8 5.24 24.83 10.10
C VAL A 8 5.70 23.39 9.95
N GLY A 9 5.69 22.89 8.71
CA GLY A 9 6.33 21.63 8.35
C GLY A 9 7.86 21.68 8.59
N PRO A 10 8.55 20.53 8.58
CA PRO A 10 9.96 20.45 8.96
C PRO A 10 10.84 21.32 8.05
N ALA A 11 11.75 22.10 8.67
CA ALA A 11 12.62 23.09 8.03
C ALA A 11 13.77 22.51 7.17
N GLY A 12 13.73 21.21 6.84
CA GLY A 12 14.74 20.52 6.05
C GLY A 12 14.30 20.34 4.59
N PRO A 13 15.22 20.01 3.67
CA PRO A 13 14.85 19.63 2.32
C PRO A 13 13.93 18.42 2.41
N THR A 14 12.64 18.64 2.10
CA THR A 14 11.70 17.55 1.97
C THR A 14 12.14 16.77 0.74
N PHE A 15 12.68 15.57 0.92
CA PHE A 15 12.93 14.67 -0.20
C PHE A 15 11.58 14.33 -0.80
N HIS A 16 11.20 15.05 -1.86
CA HIS A 16 10.02 14.73 -2.66
C HIS A 16 10.33 13.49 -3.48
N GLY A 17 10.33 12.32 -2.85
CA GLY A 17 10.34 11.05 -3.55
C GLY A 17 9.11 10.95 -4.46
N GLN A 18 9.28 10.34 -5.62
CA GLN A 18 8.17 10.06 -6.52
C GLN A 18 7.40 8.84 -6.01
N THR A 19 6.09 8.95 -5.82
CA THR A 19 5.27 7.78 -5.47
C THR A 19 5.09 6.86 -6.69
N LEU A 20 4.76 5.59 -6.45
CA LEU A 20 4.45 4.64 -7.52
C LEU A 20 3.31 5.15 -8.39
N GLU A 21 2.27 5.74 -7.79
CA GLU A 21 1.13 6.31 -8.50
C GLU A 21 1.55 7.49 -9.39
N GLN A 22 2.40 8.39 -8.88
CA GLN A 22 2.95 9.50 -9.65
C GLN A 22 3.79 9.01 -10.82
N HIS A 23 4.61 7.97 -10.61
CA HIS A 23 5.42 7.35 -11.65
C HIS A 23 4.55 6.74 -12.76
N LEU A 24 3.56 5.92 -12.38
CA LEU A 24 2.66 5.26 -13.34
C LEU A 24 1.84 6.25 -14.15
N LEU A 25 1.30 7.29 -13.52
CA LEU A 25 0.57 8.34 -14.22
C LEU A 25 1.47 9.13 -15.18
N ALA A 26 2.71 9.43 -14.78
CA ALA A 26 3.67 10.11 -15.64
C ALA A 26 4.03 9.25 -16.88
N MET A 27 4.17 7.93 -16.70
CA MET A 27 4.44 7.00 -17.79
C MET A 27 3.23 6.83 -18.71
N GLN A 28 2.02 6.70 -18.16
CA GLN A 28 0.79 6.62 -18.96
C GLN A 28 0.62 7.85 -19.85
N ARG A 29 0.85 9.06 -19.33
CA ARG A 29 0.74 10.31 -20.12
C ARG A 29 1.74 10.40 -21.27
N LYS A 30 2.89 9.71 -21.17
CA LYS A 30 3.90 9.67 -22.23
C LYS A 30 3.57 8.64 -23.31
N ALA A 31 2.73 7.65 -23.02
CA ALA A 31 2.32 6.63 -23.97
C ALA A 31 1.11 7.10 -24.79
N SER A 32 1.29 7.28 -26.09
CA SER A 32 0.19 7.59 -27.00
C SER A 32 -0.80 6.42 -27.08
N GLY A 33 -2.09 6.71 -26.88
CA GLY A 33 -3.15 5.71 -26.91
C GLY A 33 -3.31 4.88 -25.63
N ALA A 34 -2.64 5.24 -24.53
CA ALA A 34 -2.81 4.55 -23.27
C ALA A 34 -4.23 4.74 -22.70
N THR A 35 -4.95 3.64 -22.48
CA THR A 35 -6.31 3.60 -21.92
C THR A 35 -6.34 3.86 -20.41
N GLY A 36 -5.25 3.53 -19.72
CA GLY A 36 -5.13 3.61 -18.27
C GLY A 36 -5.42 2.31 -17.53
N ASP A 37 -5.77 1.23 -18.23
CA ASP A 37 -6.11 -0.06 -17.61
C ASP A 37 -4.96 -0.62 -16.77
N PHE A 38 -3.73 -0.52 -17.29
CA PHE A 38 -2.53 -0.93 -16.57
C PHE A 38 -2.33 -0.14 -15.26
N THR A 39 -2.51 1.19 -15.31
CA THR A 39 -2.43 2.04 -14.12
C THR A 39 -3.51 1.68 -13.11
N GLY A 40 -4.74 1.42 -13.57
CA GLY A 40 -5.85 0.97 -12.72
C GLY A 40 -5.56 -0.38 -12.04
N LEU A 41 -5.01 -1.34 -12.76
CA LEU A 41 -4.60 -2.64 -12.22
C LEU A 41 -3.54 -2.46 -11.12
N PHE A 42 -2.53 -1.63 -11.34
CA PHE A 42 -1.49 -1.38 -10.34
C PHE A 42 -2.02 -0.64 -9.11
N GLN A 43 -3.02 0.24 -9.26
CA GLN A 43 -3.68 0.88 -8.13
C GLN A 43 -4.41 -0.14 -7.24
N GLN A 44 -5.13 -1.09 -7.86
CA GLN A 44 -5.80 -2.18 -7.14
C GLN A 44 -4.79 -3.09 -6.42
N LEU A 45 -3.70 -3.45 -7.10
CA LEU A 45 -2.62 -4.25 -6.50
C LEU A 45 -1.98 -3.52 -5.31
N SER A 46 -1.71 -2.22 -5.45
CA SER A 46 -1.14 -1.39 -4.38
C SER A 46 -2.08 -1.31 -3.17
N LEU A 47 -3.39 -1.23 -3.40
CA LEU A 47 -4.39 -1.26 -2.33
C LEU A 47 -4.39 -2.62 -1.61
N ALA A 48 -4.42 -3.72 -2.36
CA ALA A 48 -4.38 -5.07 -1.79
C ALA A 48 -3.12 -5.27 -0.92
N ALA A 49 -1.96 -4.85 -1.42
CA ALA A 49 -0.69 -4.93 -0.68
C ALA A 49 -0.74 -4.11 0.63
N LYS A 50 -1.29 -2.89 0.60
CA LYS A 50 -1.46 -2.04 1.80
C LYS A 50 -2.40 -2.69 2.82
N ILE A 51 -3.47 -3.33 2.36
CA ILE A 51 -4.41 -4.07 3.22
C ILE A 51 -3.72 -5.26 3.89
N ILE A 52 -2.99 -6.08 3.12
CA ILE A 52 -2.22 -7.22 3.64
C ILE A 52 -1.18 -6.73 4.66
N ALA A 53 -0.40 -5.71 4.33
CA ALA A 53 0.59 -5.15 5.24
C ALA A 53 -0.05 -4.64 6.55
N SER A 54 -1.20 -3.97 6.47
CA SER A 54 -1.95 -3.55 7.67
C SER A 54 -2.37 -4.73 8.54
N GLN A 55 -2.84 -5.82 7.92
CA GLN A 55 -3.24 -7.03 8.64
C GLN A 55 -2.03 -7.73 9.28
N VAL A 56 -0.91 -7.86 8.57
CA VAL A 56 0.36 -8.41 9.09
C VAL A 56 0.86 -7.59 10.28
N SER A 57 0.93 -6.26 10.14
CA SER A 57 1.42 -5.39 11.22
C SER A 57 0.53 -5.48 12.46
N LYS A 58 -0.80 -5.59 12.29
CA LYS A 58 -1.73 -5.79 13.41
C LYS A 58 -1.59 -7.18 14.05
N ALA A 59 -1.42 -8.23 13.25
CA ALA A 59 -1.22 -9.59 13.75
C ALA A 59 0.08 -9.73 14.56
N GLY A 60 1.14 -9.01 14.16
CA GLY A 60 2.41 -8.92 14.87
C GLY A 60 2.31 -8.21 16.23
N LEU A 61 1.38 -7.25 16.39
CA LEU A 61 1.12 -6.59 17.67
C LEU A 61 0.19 -7.39 18.59
N ALA A 62 -0.64 -8.26 18.01
CA ALA A 62 -1.65 -9.03 18.74
C ALA A 62 -1.23 -10.49 19.05
N ASN A 63 0.00 -10.91 18.73
CA ASN A 63 0.47 -12.30 18.84
C ASN A 63 -0.47 -13.33 18.13
N ILE A 64 -1.13 -12.93 17.05
CA ILE A 64 -2.05 -13.80 16.27
C ILE A 64 -1.30 -14.50 15.12
N LEU A 65 0.00 -14.76 15.27
CA LEU A 65 0.76 -15.69 14.43
C LEU A 65 0.54 -17.13 14.91
N GLY A 66 -0.72 -17.50 15.13
CA GLY A 66 -1.12 -18.87 15.46
C GLY A 66 -1.80 -19.51 14.25
N LEU A 67 -1.44 -20.77 13.98
CA LEU A 67 -2.05 -21.65 12.97
C LEU A 67 -3.58 -21.51 12.95
N THR A 68 -4.19 -21.41 11.76
CA THR A 68 -5.67 -21.43 11.64
C THR A 68 -6.27 -22.77 12.07
N GLY A 69 -5.44 -23.82 12.13
CA GLY A 69 -5.89 -25.20 12.23
C GLY A 69 -6.55 -25.72 10.94
N GLN A 70 -6.49 -24.95 9.85
CA GLN A 70 -6.97 -25.37 8.53
C GLN A 70 -5.79 -25.87 7.69
N VAL A 71 -6.04 -26.94 6.94
CA VAL A 71 -5.09 -27.53 6.00
C VAL A 71 -5.57 -27.16 4.60
N ASN A 72 -4.71 -26.53 3.79
CA ASN A 72 -5.08 -26.18 2.42
C ASN A 72 -5.22 -27.44 1.54
N VAL A 73 -5.72 -27.25 0.31
CA VAL A 73 -5.89 -28.37 -0.65
C VAL A 73 -4.57 -29.03 -1.05
N GLN A 74 -3.42 -28.43 -0.70
CA GLN A 74 -2.08 -28.99 -0.88
C GLN A 74 -1.55 -29.76 0.35
N GLY A 75 -2.28 -29.82 1.46
CA GLY A 75 -1.87 -30.55 2.65
C GLY A 75 -0.96 -29.77 3.61
N GLU A 76 -0.81 -28.46 3.42
CA GLU A 76 0.02 -27.59 4.27
C GLU A 76 -0.83 -26.93 5.36
N GLU A 77 -0.25 -26.78 6.55
CA GLU A 77 -0.85 -26.04 7.66
C GLU A 77 -0.93 -24.54 7.35
N VAL A 78 -2.15 -24.02 7.20
CA VAL A 78 -2.44 -22.63 6.81
C VAL A 78 -2.19 -21.69 7.99
N GLN A 79 -1.26 -20.76 7.84
CA GLN A 79 -1.16 -19.63 8.78
C GLN A 79 -2.39 -18.73 8.66
N LYS A 80 -2.80 -18.05 9.73
CA LYS A 80 -3.96 -17.12 9.75
C LYS A 80 -3.93 -15.99 8.73
N LEU A 81 -2.82 -15.88 8.02
CA LEU A 81 -2.54 -14.81 7.08
C LEU A 81 -2.40 -15.33 5.63
N ASP A 82 -2.34 -16.65 5.44
CA ASP A 82 -2.43 -17.31 4.13
C ASP A 82 -3.89 -17.41 3.66
#